data_AF-A0A1S9A8K8-F1
#
_entry.id   AF-A0A1S9A8K8-F1
#
_cell.length_a   1.000
_cell.length_b   1.000
_cell.length_c   1.000
_cell.angle_alpha   90.00
_cell.angle_beta   90.00
_cell.angle_gamma   90.00
#
_symmetry.space_group_name_H-M   'P 1'
#
loop_
_entity.id
_entity.type
_entity.pdbx_description
1 polymer ?
#
loop_
_entity_poly.entity_id
_entity_poly.type
_entity_poly.pdbx_seq_one_letter_code
_entity_poly.pdbx_strand_id
1 'polypeptide(L)'
;MIYLLLKSLHVIAVVAFVAGLLLQSLVLRIYRAMPVPGMPDERRLLSQAQRWDRIVTTPALALTWICGLAAAMQAGWFASGWLQAKLVVVLILSMLHGLQAGELRRLAGAAGTAPAPSGRSPALLLALVACAVALAVAKPG
;
A
#
# COMPACT_ATOMS: atom_id res chain seq x y z
N MET A 1 -1.62 -13.43 -25.38
CA MET A 1 -0.31 -12.79 -25.06
C MET A 1 -0.48 -11.56 -24.16
N ILE A 2 -1.32 -10.58 -24.55
CA ILE A 2 -1.55 -9.33 -23.78
C ILE A 2 -2.08 -9.58 -22.36
N TYR A 3 -3.05 -10.48 -22.19
CA TYR A 3 -3.61 -10.80 -20.87
C TYR A 3 -2.57 -11.33 -19.86
N LEU A 4 -1.66 -12.20 -20.31
CA LEU A 4 -0.58 -12.71 -19.44
C LEU A 4 0.39 -11.61 -19.04
N LEU A 5 0.73 -10.71 -19.97
CA LEU A 5 1.58 -9.55 -19.68
C LEU A 5 0.94 -8.63 -18.63
N LEU A 6 -0.35 -8.31 -18.79
CA LEU A 6 -1.09 -7.50 -17.81
C LEU A 6 -1.15 -8.16 -16.44
N LYS A 7 -1.37 -9.49 -16.39
CA LYS A 7 -1.38 -10.24 -15.15
C LYS A 7 0.00 -10.21 -14.47
N SER A 8 1.08 -10.40 -15.21
CA SER A 8 2.44 -10.33 -14.69
C SER A 8 2.78 -8.92 -14.18
N LEU A 9 2.49 -7.88 -14.95
CA LEU A 9 2.72 -6.49 -14.56
C LEU A 9 1.90 -6.11 -13.31
N HIS A 10 0.64 -6.56 -13.24
CA HIS A 10 -0.20 -6.38 -12.07
C HIS A 10 0.41 -7.04 -10.82
N VAL A 11 0.88 -8.29 -10.91
CA VAL A 11 1.50 -8.98 -9.77
C VAL A 11 2.76 -8.26 -9.31
N ILE A 12 3.64 -7.84 -10.23
CA ILE A 12 4.85 -7.07 -9.90
C ILE A 12 4.48 -5.77 -9.18
N ALA A 13 3.48 -5.05 -9.70
CA ALA A 13 2.98 -3.82 -9.10
C ALA A 13 2.40 -4.06 -7.69
N VAL A 14 1.62 -5.12 -7.50
CA VAL A 14 1.07 -5.50 -6.18
C VAL A 14 2.20 -5.79 -5.19
N VAL A 15 3.23 -6.54 -5.58
CA VAL A 15 4.37 -6.85 -4.71
C VAL A 15 5.11 -5.57 -4.29
N ALA A 16 5.42 -4.70 -5.25
CA ALA A 16 6.07 -3.41 -4.97
C ALA A 16 5.20 -2.52 -4.06
N PHE A 17 3.89 -2.52 -4.27
CA PHE A 17 2.93 -1.78 -3.45
C PHE A 17 2.90 -2.31 -2.01
N VAL A 18 2.77 -3.63 -1.83
CA VAL A 18 2.75 -4.27 -0.50
C VAL A 18 4.06 -4.04 0.25
N ALA A 19 5.20 -4.16 -0.42
CA ALA A 19 6.50 -3.87 0.17
C ALA A 19 6.60 -2.41 0.64
N GLY A 20 6.11 -1.46 -0.16
CA GLY A 20 6.05 -0.05 0.21
C GLY A 20 5.16 0.22 1.42
N LEU A 21 3.98 -0.40 1.46
CA LEU A 21 3.03 -0.33 2.57
C LEU A 21 3.63 -0.85 3.89
N LEU A 22 4.37 -1.97 3.83
CA LEU A 22 5.08 -2.52 4.99
C LEU A 22 6.23 -1.63 5.44
N LEU A 23 7.00 -1.08 4.50
CA LEU A 23 8.08 -0.12 4.80
C LEU A 23 7.54 1.11 5.52
N GLN A 24 6.45 1.71 5.03
CA GLN A 24 5.82 2.86 5.67
C GLN A 24 5.35 2.54 7.10
N SER A 25 4.71 1.38 7.28
CA SER A 25 4.24 0.93 8.60
C SER A 25 5.41 0.74 9.57
N LEU A 26 6.51 0.16 9.09
CA LEU A 26 7.73 -0.04 9.87
C LEU A 26 8.37 1.30 10.25
N VAL A 27 8.54 2.21 9.29
CA VAL A 27 9.14 3.54 9.52
C VAL A 27 8.33 4.32 10.55
N LEU A 28 7.01 4.36 10.42
CA LEU A 28 6.13 5.04 11.37
C LEU A 28 6.21 4.41 12.78
N ARG A 29 6.39 3.10 12.87
CA ARG A 29 6.55 2.41 14.16
C ARG A 29 7.91 2.71 14.80
N ILE A 30 8.99 2.67 14.03
CA ILE A 30 10.33 3.02 14.48
C ILE A 30 10.33 4.47 14.99
N TYR A 31 9.76 5.39 14.21
CA TYR A 31 9.62 6.80 14.57
C TYR A 31 8.98 6.98 15.95
N ARG A 32 7.86 6.30 16.21
CA ARG A 32 7.14 6.41 17.50
C ARG A 32 7.86 5.76 18.68
N ALA A 33 8.77 4.82 18.41
CA ALA A 33 9.58 4.18 19.45
C ALA A 33 10.82 4.99 19.83
N MET A 34 11.14 6.07 19.09
CA MET A 34 12.28 6.91 19.41
C MET A 34 12.04 7.73 20.69
N PRO A 35 13.01 7.77 21.62
CA PRO A 35 12.83 8.38 22.94
C PRO A 35 12.89 9.91 22.94
N VAL A 36 13.46 10.54 21.91
CA VAL A 36 13.64 11.99 21.82
C VAL A 36 13.12 12.51 20.48
N PRO A 37 12.08 13.36 20.46
CA PRO A 37 11.58 13.97 19.24
C PRO A 37 12.57 14.97 18.63
N GLY A 38 12.66 15.00 17.30
CA GLY A 38 13.32 16.05 16.53
C GLY A 38 14.80 15.82 16.21
N MET A 39 15.33 14.61 16.41
CA MET A 39 16.73 14.31 16.03
C MET A 39 16.96 14.46 14.51
N PRO A 40 18.16 14.86 14.06
CA PRO A 40 18.47 14.96 12.62
C PRO A 40 18.22 13.66 11.85
N ASP A 41 18.46 12.52 12.48
CA ASP A 41 18.29 11.19 11.88
C ASP A 41 16.81 10.83 11.68
N GLU A 42 15.93 11.29 12.58
CA GLU A 42 14.47 11.12 12.49
C GLU A 42 13.91 11.83 11.23
N ARG A 43 14.34 13.09 11.02
CA ARG A 43 13.93 13.87 9.84
C ARG A 43 14.44 13.26 8.54
N ARG A 44 15.67 12.72 8.56
CA ARG A 44 16.24 12.00 7.42
C ARG A 44 15.46 10.72 7.11
N LEU A 45 15.13 9.92 8.13
CA LEU A 45 14.32 8.71 7.96
C LEU A 45 12.96 9.01 7.30
N LEU A 46 12.23 10.00 7.81
CA LEU A 46 10.91 10.36 7.29
C LEU A 46 10.96 10.91 5.87
N SER A 47 11.93 11.79 5.57
CA SER A 47 12.09 12.36 4.23
C SER A 47 12.47 11.31 3.18
N GLN A 48 13.33 10.35 3.54
CA GLN A 48 13.67 9.22 2.66
C GLN A 48 12.46 8.32 2.43
N ALA A 49 11.70 8.01 3.48
CA ALA A 49 10.50 7.19 3.34
C ALA A 49 9.40 7.89 2.52
N GLN A 50 9.24 9.21 2.65
CA GLN A 50 8.33 10.00 1.82
C GLN A 50 8.77 10.03 0.35
N ARG A 51 10.08 10.12 0.09
CA ARG A 51 10.62 10.06 -1.28
C ARG A 51 10.39 8.69 -1.90
N TRP A 52 10.63 7.62 -1.14
CA TRP A 52 10.35 6.24 -1.56
C TRP A 52 8.88 6.06 -1.92
N ASP A 53 7.98 6.51 -1.04
CA ASP A 53 6.53 6.43 -1.27
C ASP A 53 6.11 7.08 -2.60
N ARG A 54 6.68 8.26 -2.91
CA ARG A 54 6.36 9.00 -4.13
C ARG A 54 6.91 8.32 -5.40
N ILE A 55 8.09 7.72 -5.32
CA ILE A 55 8.79 7.16 -6.49
C ILE A 55 8.41 5.69 -6.75
N VAL A 56 8.12 4.92 -5.70
CA VAL A 56 7.94 3.47 -5.78
C VAL A 56 6.50 3.08 -5.45
N THR A 57 6.03 3.40 -4.25
CA THR A 57 4.77 2.86 -3.72
C THR A 57 3.54 3.45 -4.41
N THR A 58 3.53 4.77 -4.64
CA THR A 58 2.42 5.45 -5.31
C THR A 58 2.28 5.02 -6.79
N PRO A 59 3.36 4.97 -7.59
CA PRO A 59 3.27 4.42 -8.95
C PRO A 59 2.90 2.94 -8.98
N ALA A 60 3.39 2.13 -8.04
CA ALA A 60 3.00 0.73 -7.92
C ALA A 60 1.49 0.56 -7.64
N LEU A 61 0.90 1.41 -6.79
CA LEU A 61 -0.54 1.44 -6.58
C LEU A 61 -1.30 1.78 -7.87
N ALA A 62 -0.85 2.82 -8.60
CA ALA A 62 -1.47 3.21 -9.87
C ALA A 62 -1.41 2.06 -10.90
N LEU A 63 -0.25 1.42 -11.05
CA LEU A 63 -0.08 0.27 -11.93
C LEU A 63 -0.94 -0.92 -11.51
N THR A 64 -1.08 -1.16 -10.21
CA THR A 64 -1.97 -2.20 -9.66
C THR A 64 -3.41 -1.98 -10.13
N TRP A 65 -3.92 -0.76 -10.01
CA TRP A 65 -5.26 -0.41 -10.47
C TRP A 65 -5.42 -0.49 -11.98
N ILE A 66 -4.51 0.13 -12.74
CA ILE A 66 -4.57 0.17 -14.21
C ILE A 66 -4.53 -1.24 -14.79
N CYS A 67 -3.55 -2.06 -14.38
CA CYS A 67 -3.41 -3.42 -14.90
C CYS A 67 -4.55 -4.33 -14.42
N GLY A 68 -5.00 -4.16 -13.18
CA GLY A 68 -6.09 -4.95 -12.61
C GLY A 68 -7.42 -4.70 -13.32
N LEU A 69 -7.77 -3.43 -13.54
CA LEU A 69 -8.97 -3.04 -14.27
C LEU A 69 -8.89 -3.46 -15.75
N ALA A 70 -7.75 -3.24 -16.41
CA ALA A 70 -7.56 -3.66 -17.80
C ALA A 70 -7.70 -5.18 -17.99
N ALA A 71 -7.21 -5.98 -17.03
CA ALA A 71 -7.40 -7.43 -17.03
C ALA A 71 -8.86 -7.82 -16.78
N ALA A 72 -9.55 -7.14 -15.86
CA ALA A 72 -10.97 -7.37 -15.58
C ALA A 72 -11.88 -7.04 -16.79
N MET A 73 -11.55 -5.97 -17.53
CA MET A 73 -12.23 -5.60 -18.78
C MET A 73 -12.09 -6.68 -19.84
N GLN A 74 -10.88 -7.17 -20.08
CA GLN A 74 -10.65 -8.22 -21.08
C GLN A 74 -11.32 -9.54 -20.73
N ALA A 75 -11.46 -9.85 -19.44
CA ALA A 75 -12.06 -11.10 -18.98
C ALA A 75 -13.57 -11.00 -18.71
N GLY A 76 -14.18 -9.82 -18.81
CA GLY A 76 -15.62 -9.62 -18.60
C GLY A 76 -16.10 -9.84 -17.17
N TRP A 77 -15.24 -9.67 -16.15
CA TRP A 77 -15.56 -10.05 -14.76
C TRP A 77 -16.30 -9.00 -13.93
N PHE A 78 -16.74 -7.88 -14.51
CA PHE A 78 -17.37 -6.80 -13.73
C PHE A 78 -18.66 -7.20 -13.01
N ALA A 79 -19.39 -8.18 -13.55
CA ALA A 79 -20.57 -8.74 -12.90
C ALA A 79 -20.25 -9.83 -11.84
N SER A 80 -18.99 -10.23 -11.71
CA SER A 80 -18.59 -11.30 -10.79
C SER A 80 -18.47 -10.77 -9.35
N GLY A 81 -19.20 -11.40 -8.42
CA GLY A 81 -19.08 -11.11 -6.99
C GLY A 81 -17.66 -11.31 -6.44
N TRP A 82 -16.87 -12.20 -7.06
CA TRP A 82 -15.45 -12.39 -6.74
C TRP A 82 -14.62 -11.12 -7.02
N LEU A 83 -14.85 -10.47 -8.18
CA LEU A 83 -14.14 -9.24 -8.52
C LEU A 83 -14.54 -8.12 -7.55
N GLN A 84 -15.82 -8.01 -7.20
CA GLN A 84 -16.31 -7.02 -6.24
C GLN A 84 -15.64 -7.21 -4.87
N ALA A 85 -15.58 -8.44 -4.35
CA ALA A 85 -14.89 -8.76 -3.11
C ALA A 85 -13.40 -8.37 -3.17
N LYS A 86 -12.71 -8.71 -4.27
CA LYS A 86 -11.30 -8.34 -4.48
C LYS A 86 -11.10 -6.82 -4.52
N LEU A 87 -12.00 -6.09 -5.17
CA LEU A 87 -11.94 -4.63 -5.26
C LEU A 87 -12.12 -3.96 -3.90
N VAL A 88 -13.03 -4.47 -3.05
CA VAL A 88 -13.20 -3.97 -1.68
C VAL A 88 -11.89 -4.08 -0.89
N VAL A 89 -11.21 -5.23 -0.96
CA VAL A 89 -9.92 -5.43 -0.27
C VAL A 89 -8.85 -4.46 -0.81
N VAL A 90 -8.75 -4.30 -2.13
CA VAL A 90 -7.78 -3.38 -2.75
C VAL A 90 -8.09 -1.92 -2.39
N LEU A 91 -9.37 -1.53 -2.29
CA LEU A 91 -9.78 -0.20 -1.84
C LEU A 91 -9.35 0.05 -0.38
N ILE A 92 -9.55 -0.91 0.51
CA ILE A 92 -9.11 -0.80 1.91
C ILE A 92 -7.58 -0.66 1.99
N LEU A 93 -6.83 -1.45 1.22
CA LEU A 93 -5.37 -1.32 1.14
C LEU A 93 -4.92 0.04 0.57
N SER A 94 -5.63 0.54 -0.44
CA SER A 94 -5.38 1.87 -1.03
C SER A 94 -5.64 2.99 -0.03
N MET A 95 -6.73 2.88 0.74
CA MET A 95 -7.06 3.81 1.82
C MET A 95 -5.99 3.78 2.91
N LEU A 96 -5.55 2.58 3.30
CA LEU A 96 -4.49 2.40 4.28
C LEU A 96 -3.17 3.03 3.83
N HIS A 97 -2.82 2.91 2.54
CA HIS A 97 -1.68 3.60 1.94
C HIS A 97 -1.83 5.12 2.01
N GLY A 98 -2.97 5.66 1.59
CA GLY A 98 -3.23 7.11 1.64
C GLY A 98 -3.12 7.69 3.05
N LEU A 99 -3.62 6.96 4.06
CA LEU A 99 -3.52 7.33 5.46
C LEU A 99 -2.06 7.35 5.96
N GLN A 100 -1.28 6.31 5.64
CA GLN A 100 0.14 6.24 6.02
C GLN A 100 0.97 7.31 5.30
N ALA A 101 0.79 7.46 3.98
CA ALA A 101 1.46 8.49 3.19
C ALA A 101 1.14 9.90 3.70
N GLY A 102 -0.12 10.16 4.07
CA GLY A 102 -0.52 11.43 4.69
C GLY A 102 0.16 11.69 6.03
N GLU A 103 0.31 10.65 6.85
CA GLU A 103 1.03 10.72 8.11
C GLU A 103 2.52 10.99 7.91
N LEU A 104 3.19 10.29 6.99
CA LEU A 104 4.59 10.57 6.63
C LEU A 104 4.79 12.01 6.19
N ARG A 105 3.91 12.55 5.32
CA ARG A 105 3.99 13.95 4.85
C ARG A 105 3.86 14.95 6.00
N ARG A 106 2.91 14.71 6.92
CA ARG A 106 2.70 15.55 8.09
C ARG A 106 3.92 15.53 9.01
N LEU A 107 4.45 14.35 9.30
CA LEU A 107 5.62 14.19 10.18
C LEU A 107 6.90 14.76 9.56
N ALA A 108 7.11 14.58 8.25
CA ALA A 108 8.28 15.14 7.57
C ALA A 108 8.25 16.68 7.51
N GLY A 109 7.06 17.28 7.45
CA GLY A 109 6.87 18.73 7.40
C GLY A 109 6.73 19.42 8.76
N ALA A 110 6.22 18.71 9.78
CA ALA A 110 5.99 19.28 11.10
C ALA A 110 7.24 19.21 11.98
N ALA A 111 7.91 20.35 12.16
CA ALA A 111 8.87 20.50 13.24
C ALA A 111 8.11 20.51 14.60
N GLY A 112 8.04 19.38 15.29
CA GLY A 112 7.78 19.34 16.74
C GLY A 112 6.33 19.20 17.22
N THR A 113 5.38 18.69 16.42
CA THR A 113 4.06 18.26 16.96
C THR A 113 4.04 16.75 17.18
N ALA A 114 3.78 16.33 18.42
CA ALA A 114 3.65 14.92 18.77
C ALA A 114 2.49 14.30 17.96
N PRO A 115 2.71 13.18 17.23
CA PRO A 115 1.65 12.57 16.46
C PRO A 115 0.57 11.96 17.36
N ALA A 116 -0.69 12.06 16.93
CA ALA A 116 -1.73 11.20 17.45
C ALA A 116 -1.35 9.73 17.19
N PRO A 117 -1.51 8.82 18.16
CA PRO A 117 -1.19 7.41 17.96
C PRO A 117 -2.10 6.82 16.89
N SER A 118 -1.58 6.58 15.69
CA SER A 118 -2.28 5.78 14.70
C SER A 118 -2.09 4.30 15.05
N GLY A 119 -3.07 3.71 15.72
CA GLY A 119 -3.16 2.28 16.09
C GLY A 119 -3.31 1.30 14.91
N ARG A 120 -2.69 1.59 13.76
CA ARG A 120 -2.77 0.74 12.57
C ARG A 120 -1.75 -0.39 12.70
N SER A 121 -2.24 -1.57 13.03
CA SER A 121 -1.38 -2.74 13.26
C SER A 121 -0.82 -3.27 11.94
N PRO A 122 0.48 -3.59 11.85
CA PRO A 122 1.04 -4.30 10.70
C PRO A 122 0.38 -5.68 10.50
N ALA A 123 -0.20 -6.25 11.56
CA ALA A 123 -1.03 -7.45 11.50
C ALA A 123 -2.26 -7.27 10.60
N LEU A 124 -2.97 -6.13 10.69
CA LEU A 124 -4.12 -5.85 9.81
C LEU A 124 -3.68 -5.78 8.34
N LEU A 125 -2.56 -5.12 8.07
CA LEU A 125 -1.99 -5.02 6.72
C LEU A 125 -1.67 -6.41 6.16
N LEU A 126 -0.99 -7.25 6.93
CA LEU A 126 -0.68 -8.63 6.55
C LEU A 126 -1.95 -9.46 6.33
N ALA A 127 -2.97 -9.31 7.19
CA ALA A 127 -4.24 -10.00 7.03
C ALA A 127 -4.98 -9.58 5.74
N LEU A 128 -4.98 -8.28 5.41
CA LEU A 128 -5.58 -7.78 4.17
C LEU A 128 -4.82 -8.28 2.93
N VAL A 129 -3.49 -8.32 2.98
CA VAL A 129 -2.66 -8.88 1.90
C VAL A 129 -2.92 -10.38 1.74
N ALA A 130 -2.96 -11.14 2.83
CA ALA A 130 -3.28 -12.56 2.81
C ALA A 130 -4.68 -12.81 2.22
N CYS A 131 -5.66 -11.99 2.59
CA CYS A 131 -7.01 -12.03 2.02
C CYS A 131 -6.99 -11.75 0.50
N ALA A 132 -6.26 -10.72 0.05
CA ALA A 132 -6.12 -10.41 -1.37
C ALA A 132 -5.47 -11.55 -2.17
N VAL A 133 -4.46 -12.20 -1.60
CA VAL A 133 -3.79 -13.38 -2.19
C VAL A 133 -4.74 -14.58 -2.23
N ALA A 134 -5.45 -14.86 -1.13
CA ALA A 134 -6.43 -15.95 -1.07
C ALA A 134 -7.52 -15.77 -2.13
N LEU A 135 -8.06 -14.56 -2.28
CA LEU A 135 -9.01 -14.23 -3.35
C LEU A 135 -8.38 -14.38 -4.73
N ALA A 136 -7.11 -14.02 -4.92
CA ALA A 136 -6.43 -14.20 -6.20
C ALA A 136 -6.27 -15.67 -6.59
N VAL A 137 -6.12 -16.57 -5.61
CA VAL A 137 -6.00 -18.02 -5.81
C VAL A 137 -7.37 -18.68 -5.98
N ALA A 138 -8.35 -18.31 -5.15
CA ALA A 138 -9.73 -18.82 -5.17
C ALA A 138 -10.58 -18.27 -6.34
N LYS A 139 -9.93 -17.84 -7.42
CA LYS A 139 -10.57 -17.26 -8.58
C LYS A 139 -11.57 -18.26 -9.20
N PRO A 140 -12.83 -17.88 -9.46
CA PRO A 140 -13.75 -18.72 -10.19
C PRO A 140 -13.23 -18.96 -11.62
N GLY A 141 -13.34 -20.22 -12.08
CA GLY A 141 -12.90 -20.68 -13.39
C GLY A 141 -13.55 -19.93 -14.54
#